data_AF-A0A2E9QUH8-F1
#
_entry.id   AF-A0A2E9QUH8-F1
#
_cell.length_a   1.000
_cell.length_b   1.000
_cell.length_c   1.000
_cell.angle_alpha   90.00
_cell.angle_beta   90.00
_cell.angle_gamma   90.00
#
_symmetry.space_group_name_H-M   'P 1'
#
loop_
_entity.id
_entity.type
_entity.pdbx_description
1 polymer ?
#
loop_
_entity_poly.entity_id
_entity_poly.type
_entity_poly.pdbx_seq_one_letter_code
_entity_poly.pdbx_strand_id
1 'polypeptide(L)'
;MYPKRLPDLYRGGQLLVFGRYRGKGHAAVTLSGKINGKTQKFVYETKFIGEQKENNFITRLWANRKVAYLLDNIRKHGENAELKGEVVRLAKKFGIVTPYTSYLVVEEKDRWRLNGQKRPLIQGTTRRRRWGSMPLGGAPSGGGSRGSRDLDDSPRNMAPAPAKKAEAFSGRWTSAGGKKGVRTSRLLKKMKEQSVVESNHGRKARFIEGHLFVWKSGVWTDKRYKSSMKTLKIKYLSKSYFALLSVRSSLRKFLALGSRVILVVGKNKAIVIGTSGKKVSKSAIQSFLK
;
A
#
# COMPACT_ATOMS: atom_id res chain seq x y z
N MET A 1 16.00 12.39 14.74
CA MET A 1 16.30 13.40 13.70
C MET A 1 17.05 12.73 12.56
N TYR A 2 16.80 13.14 11.31
CA TYR A 2 17.44 12.60 10.10
C TYR A 2 17.75 13.73 9.11
N PRO A 3 18.88 13.69 8.39
CA PRO A 3 19.93 12.65 8.47
C PRO A 3 20.66 12.66 9.82
N LYS A 4 21.30 11.53 10.16
CA LYS A 4 22.00 11.36 11.45
C LYS A 4 23.34 12.10 11.49
N ARG A 5 23.98 12.24 10.34
CA ARG A 5 25.16 13.08 10.11
C ARG A 5 24.75 14.14 9.09
N LEU A 6 24.97 15.41 9.43
CA LEU A 6 24.69 16.52 8.52
C LEU A 6 25.83 16.61 7.50
N PRO A 7 25.54 16.70 6.20
CA PRO A 7 26.56 16.92 5.17
C PRO A 7 27.07 18.36 5.20
N ASP A 8 28.18 18.59 4.50
CA ASP A 8 28.67 19.93 4.23
C ASP A 8 27.70 20.70 3.33
N LEU A 9 27.55 22.01 3.59
CA LEU A 9 26.64 22.89 2.87
C LEU A 9 27.43 23.84 1.96
N TYR A 10 27.22 23.71 0.66
CA TYR A 10 27.83 24.57 -0.35
C TYR A 10 26.90 25.71 -0.77
N ARG A 11 27.44 26.71 -1.45
CA ARG A 11 26.66 27.82 -2.02
C ARG A 11 25.57 27.27 -2.95
N GLY A 12 24.33 27.71 -2.74
CA GLY A 12 23.16 27.22 -3.48
C GLY A 12 22.60 25.87 -2.99
N GLY A 13 23.26 25.21 -2.04
CA GLY A 13 22.77 23.99 -1.41
C GLY A 13 21.66 24.25 -0.40
N GLN A 14 20.84 23.24 -0.15
CA GLN A 14 19.81 23.27 0.89
C GLN A 14 19.93 22.03 1.79
N LEU A 15 19.95 22.25 3.11
CA LEU A 15 19.94 21.18 4.11
C LEU A 15 18.53 21.04 4.72
N LEU A 16 17.88 19.90 4.49
CA LEU A 16 16.60 19.57 5.12
C LEU A 16 16.78 18.51 6.21
N VAL A 17 16.33 18.85 7.42
CA VAL A 17 16.41 17.98 8.60
C VAL A 17 15.01 17.70 9.14
N PHE A 18 14.69 16.43 9.38
CA PHE A 18 13.41 16.00 9.91
C PHE A 18 13.55 15.38 11.29
N GLY A 19 12.78 15.89 12.26
CA GLY A 19 12.79 15.45 13.65
C GLY A 19 11.42 15.01 14.14
N ARG A 20 11.41 14.39 15.32
CA ARG A 20 10.20 14.24 16.15
C ARG A 20 10.54 14.86 17.49
N TYR A 21 9.63 15.66 18.01
CA TYR A 21 9.71 16.24 19.35
C TYR A 21 8.65 15.60 20.26
N ARG A 22 8.80 15.83 21.56
CA ARG A 22 7.79 15.55 22.59
C ARG A 22 7.62 16.83 23.42
N GLY A 23 6.42 17.06 23.94
CA GLY A 23 6.10 18.28 24.68
C GLY A 23 5.54 19.41 23.81
N LYS A 24 5.26 20.54 24.46
CA LYS A 24 4.71 21.77 23.87
C LYS A 24 5.38 22.98 24.54
N GLY A 25 5.48 24.10 23.84
CA GLY A 25 6.02 25.34 24.38
C GLY A 25 7.09 25.98 23.50
N HIS A 26 7.67 27.06 24.00
CA HIS A 26 8.76 27.77 23.34
C HIS A 26 10.06 26.98 23.52
N ALA A 27 10.85 26.90 22.47
CA ALA A 27 12.16 26.28 22.48
C ALA A 27 13.06 26.91 21.42
N ALA A 28 14.34 26.92 21.70
CA ALA A 28 15.37 27.33 20.75
C ALA A 28 15.92 26.12 20.00
N VAL A 29 16.00 26.21 18.68
CA VAL A 29 16.67 25.24 17.81
C VAL A 29 18.01 25.85 17.39
N THR A 30 19.11 25.23 17.83
CA THR A 30 20.46 25.70 17.52
C THR A 30 21.09 24.84 16.42
N LEU A 31 21.53 25.49 15.35
CA LEU A 31 22.38 24.91 14.31
C LEU A 31 23.81 25.43 14.50
N SER A 32 24.77 24.51 14.64
CA SER A 32 26.19 24.84 14.72
C SER A 32 26.98 24.12 13.64
N GLY A 33 28.04 24.77 13.17
CA GLY A 33 28.95 24.24 12.17
C GLY A 33 30.23 25.06 12.08
N LYS A 34 31.14 24.65 11.20
CA LYS A 34 32.38 25.40 10.92
C LYS A 34 32.28 26.08 9.55
N ILE A 35 32.67 27.35 9.47
CA ILE A 35 32.81 28.11 8.23
C ILE A 35 34.23 28.67 8.22
N ASN A 36 35.04 28.30 7.23
CA ASN A 36 36.47 28.69 7.16
C ASN A 36 37.23 28.43 8.48
N GLY A 37 36.99 27.27 9.09
CA GLY A 37 37.60 26.87 10.37
C GLY A 37 37.00 27.50 11.63
N LYS A 38 36.18 28.55 11.52
CA LYS A 38 35.52 29.22 12.65
C LYS A 38 34.17 28.61 12.96
N THR A 39 33.85 28.40 14.24
CA THR A 39 32.55 27.88 14.67
C THR A 39 31.49 28.97 14.55
N GLN A 40 30.46 28.71 13.74
CA GLN A 40 29.27 29.55 13.64
C GLN A 40 28.09 28.87 14.34
N LYS A 41 27.27 29.65 15.04
CA LYS A 41 26.00 29.20 15.62
C LYS A 41 24.86 30.05 15.09
N PHE A 42 23.75 29.40 14.79
CA PHE A 42 22.48 30.01 14.41
C PHE A 42 21.41 29.50 15.36
N VAL A 43 20.67 30.40 15.98
CA VAL A 43 19.62 30.06 16.95
C VAL A 43 18.28 30.49 16.37
N TYR A 44 17.34 29.57 16.33
CA TYR A 44 15.99 29.79 15.82
C TYR A 44 14.99 29.55 16.94
N GLU A 45 14.29 30.59 17.36
CA GLU A 45 13.21 30.46 18.33
C GLU A 45 11.95 29.93 17.67
N THR A 46 11.33 28.93 18.28
CA THR A 46 10.11 28.32 17.74
C THR A 46 9.16 27.91 18.87
N LYS A 47 7.88 27.79 18.52
CA LYS A 47 6.84 27.32 19.42
C LYS A 47 6.35 25.96 18.95
N PHE A 48 6.68 24.92 19.72
CA PHE A 48 6.20 23.57 19.47
C PHE A 48 4.76 23.43 19.97
N ILE A 49 3.84 23.14 19.04
CA ILE A 49 2.41 22.96 19.32
C ILE A 49 2.14 21.47 19.60
N GLY A 50 1.20 21.16 20.51
CA GLY A 50 0.91 19.76 20.89
C GLY A 50 0.22 18.93 19.80
N GLU A 51 -0.75 19.49 19.09
CA GLU A 51 -1.45 18.82 17.99
C GLU A 51 -1.67 19.82 16.84
N GLN A 52 -1.07 19.56 15.70
CA GLN A 52 -1.25 20.36 14.49
C GLN A 52 -1.69 19.45 13.34
N LYS A 53 -2.87 19.70 12.78
CA LYS A 53 -3.46 18.86 11.72
C LYS A 53 -3.15 19.36 10.31
N GLU A 54 -2.78 20.63 10.16
CA GLU A 54 -2.50 21.26 8.85
C GLU A 54 -1.23 20.72 8.20
N ASN A 55 -0.23 20.34 9.00
CA ASN A 55 1.08 19.92 8.51
C ASN A 55 1.27 18.40 8.56
N ASN A 56 0.20 17.62 8.40
CA ASN A 56 0.25 16.15 8.46
C ASN A 56 1.20 15.52 7.42
N PHE A 57 1.45 16.21 6.30
CA PHE A 57 2.40 15.75 5.27
C PHE A 57 3.84 15.66 5.80
N ILE A 58 4.24 16.52 6.75
CA ILE A 58 5.58 16.51 7.37
C ILE A 58 5.84 15.15 8.05
N THR A 59 4.82 14.58 8.67
CA THR A 59 4.93 13.27 9.32
C THR A 59 5.32 12.17 8.33
N ARG A 60 4.77 12.21 7.10
CA ARG A 60 5.12 11.25 6.05
C ARG A 60 6.52 11.48 5.51
N LEU A 61 6.96 12.73 5.37
CA LEU A 61 8.33 13.06 4.98
C LEU A 61 9.34 12.53 6.00
N TRP A 62 9.09 12.74 7.30
CA TRP A 62 9.90 12.16 8.37
C TRP A 62 9.93 10.63 8.28
N ALA A 63 8.77 9.99 8.07
CA ALA A 63 8.69 8.52 7.99
C ALA A 63 9.49 7.97 6.80
N ASN A 64 9.41 8.61 5.63
CA ASN A 64 10.22 8.25 4.46
C ASN A 64 11.72 8.35 4.77
N ARG A 65 12.17 9.45 5.41
CA ARG A 65 13.58 9.63 5.78
C ARG A 65 14.05 8.60 6.80
N LYS A 66 13.22 8.26 7.79
CA LYS A 66 13.52 7.20 8.75
C LYS A 66 13.62 5.83 8.06
N VAL A 67 12.68 5.49 7.19
CA VAL A 67 12.69 4.22 6.45
C VAL A 67 13.94 4.11 5.58
N ALA A 68 14.31 5.17 4.86
CA ALA A 68 15.54 5.19 4.06
C ALA A 68 16.79 4.92 4.93
N TYR A 69 16.90 5.62 6.07
CA TYR A 69 17.98 5.37 7.03
C TYR A 69 18.04 3.91 7.51
N LEU A 70 16.90 3.31 7.83
CA LEU A 70 16.85 1.92 8.31
C LEU A 70 17.26 0.93 7.20
N LEU A 71 16.78 1.15 5.97
CA LEU A 71 17.17 0.33 4.82
C LEU A 71 18.67 0.43 4.52
N ASP A 72 19.26 1.62 4.64
CA ASP A 72 20.70 1.79 4.44
C ASP A 72 21.52 1.08 5.54
N ASN A 73 21.04 1.06 6.79
CA ASN A 73 21.69 0.26 7.84
C ASN A 73 21.60 -1.24 7.55
N ILE A 74 20.44 -1.72 7.08
CA ILE A 74 20.26 -3.12 6.70
C ILE A 74 21.20 -3.49 5.54
N ARG A 75 21.38 -2.61 4.55
CA ARG A 75 22.32 -2.83 3.44
C ARG A 75 23.77 -2.91 3.89
N LYS A 76 24.16 -2.10 4.89
CA LYS A 76 25.54 -2.01 5.39
C LYS A 76 25.91 -3.12 6.36
N HIS A 77 24.97 -3.56 7.19
CA HIS A 77 25.23 -4.43 8.33
C HIS A 77 24.47 -5.76 8.28
N GLY A 78 23.69 -6.00 7.22
CA GLY A 78 22.84 -7.18 7.08
C GLY A 78 21.44 -7.01 7.67
N GLU A 79 20.60 -8.03 7.47
CA GLU A 79 19.24 -8.03 8.00
C GLU A 79 19.23 -8.22 9.52
N ASN A 80 18.50 -7.34 10.21
CA ASN A 80 18.18 -7.46 11.63
C ASN A 80 16.66 -7.45 11.79
N ALA A 81 16.12 -8.37 12.60
CA ALA A 81 14.68 -8.50 12.85
C ALA A 81 14.05 -7.22 13.40
N GLU A 82 14.73 -6.47 14.26
CA GLU A 82 14.26 -5.20 14.81
C GLU A 82 14.17 -4.11 13.74
N LEU A 83 15.23 -3.97 12.92
CA LEU A 83 15.27 -2.99 11.84
C LEU A 83 14.19 -3.28 10.80
N LYS A 84 14.05 -4.54 10.41
CA LYS A 84 13.01 -5.03 9.50
C LYS A 84 11.61 -4.79 10.07
N GLY A 85 11.41 -5.12 11.35
CA GLY A 85 10.16 -4.90 12.06
C GLY A 85 9.76 -3.42 12.07
N GLU A 86 10.72 -2.53 12.36
CA GLU A 86 10.49 -1.09 12.36
C GLU A 86 10.18 -0.55 10.95
N VAL A 87 10.89 -1.03 9.92
CA VAL A 87 10.60 -0.68 8.51
C VAL A 87 9.17 -1.09 8.14
N VAL A 88 8.77 -2.34 8.42
CA VAL A 88 7.43 -2.85 8.13
C VAL A 88 6.37 -2.05 8.88
N ARG A 89 6.61 -1.71 10.15
CA ARG A 89 5.69 -0.94 10.98
C ARG A 89 5.47 0.46 10.42
N LEU A 90 6.54 1.18 10.07
CA LEU A 90 6.46 2.51 9.47
C LEU A 90 5.80 2.47 8.08
N ALA A 91 6.17 1.49 7.26
CA ALA A 91 5.62 1.27 5.94
C ALA A 91 4.11 1.06 5.97
N LYS A 92 3.63 0.14 6.83
CA LYS A 92 2.19 -0.11 7.03
C LYS A 92 1.46 1.12 7.57
N LYS A 93 2.07 1.88 8.48
CA LYS A 93 1.46 3.07 9.10
C LYS A 93 1.33 4.25 8.12
N PHE A 94 2.36 4.49 7.30
CA PHE A 94 2.44 5.69 6.45
C PHE A 94 2.23 5.43 4.96
N GLY A 95 1.90 4.19 4.59
CA GLY A 95 1.68 3.86 3.18
C GLY A 95 2.97 3.95 2.36
N ILE A 96 4.09 3.46 2.90
CA ILE A 96 5.41 3.51 2.24
C ILE A 96 5.68 2.12 1.65
N VAL A 97 5.99 2.07 0.37
CA VAL A 97 6.38 0.83 -0.31
C VAL A 97 7.85 0.57 0.00
N THR A 98 8.16 -0.62 0.50
CA THR A 98 9.54 -1.05 0.82
C THR A 98 9.75 -2.49 0.34
N PRO A 99 11.01 -2.97 0.23
CA PRO A 99 11.28 -4.38 -0.09
C PRO A 99 10.64 -5.38 0.88
N TYR A 100 10.29 -4.92 2.09
CA TYR A 100 9.68 -5.73 3.14
C TYR A 100 8.16 -5.60 3.23
N THR A 101 7.53 -4.80 2.35
CA THR A 101 6.08 -4.65 2.31
C THR A 101 5.53 -4.91 0.91
N SER A 102 4.68 -5.93 0.80
CA SER A 102 3.84 -6.15 -0.37
C SER A 102 2.43 -5.60 -0.10
N TYR A 103 1.91 -4.81 -1.03
CA TYR A 103 0.49 -4.48 -1.07
C TYR A 103 -0.20 -5.52 -1.94
N LEU A 104 -0.81 -6.53 -1.30
CA LEU A 104 -1.62 -7.48 -2.05
C LEU A 104 -2.90 -6.79 -2.51
N VAL A 105 -3.00 -6.59 -3.81
CA VAL A 105 -4.11 -5.93 -4.48
C VAL A 105 -4.88 -7.01 -5.24
N VAL A 106 -5.98 -7.49 -4.65
CA VAL A 106 -6.82 -8.50 -5.30
C VAL A 106 -7.95 -7.81 -6.06
N GLU A 107 -8.09 -8.16 -7.34
CA GLU A 107 -9.20 -7.74 -8.17
C GLU A 107 -10.49 -8.45 -7.72
N GLU A 108 -11.63 -7.81 -7.95
CA GLU A 108 -12.92 -8.33 -7.48
C GLU A 108 -13.20 -9.75 -8.02
N LYS A 109 -12.79 -10.02 -9.27
CA LYS A 109 -12.86 -11.32 -9.94
C LYS A 109 -11.95 -12.40 -9.37
N ASP A 110 -10.93 -12.04 -8.59
CA ASP A 110 -9.96 -12.97 -7.99
C ASP A 110 -10.13 -13.10 -6.48
N ARG A 111 -11.15 -12.48 -5.87
CA ARG A 111 -11.42 -12.58 -4.42
C ARG A 111 -11.63 -14.01 -3.93
N TRP A 112 -12.14 -14.90 -4.78
CA TRP A 112 -12.30 -16.32 -4.45
C TRP A 112 -10.96 -16.98 -4.05
N ARG A 113 -9.83 -16.50 -4.58
CA ARG A 113 -8.48 -17.01 -4.26
C ARG A 113 -8.05 -16.76 -2.82
N LEU A 114 -8.58 -15.72 -2.17
CA LEU A 114 -8.18 -15.33 -0.81
C LEU A 114 -8.96 -16.07 0.29
N ASN A 115 -10.17 -16.54 -0.04
CA ASN A 115 -11.10 -17.09 0.95
C ASN A 115 -11.18 -18.62 0.88
N GLY A 116 -10.30 -19.28 0.13
CA GLY A 116 -10.35 -20.74 -0.09
C GLY A 116 -11.60 -21.20 -0.85
N GLN A 117 -12.36 -20.29 -1.46
CA GLN A 117 -13.59 -20.62 -2.17
C GLN A 117 -13.28 -21.14 -3.58
N LYS A 118 -13.96 -22.21 -4.00
CA LYS A 118 -13.83 -22.77 -5.36
C LYS A 118 -14.21 -21.70 -6.39
N ARG A 119 -13.53 -21.68 -7.55
CA ARG A 119 -13.86 -20.79 -8.67
C ARG A 119 -15.37 -20.87 -8.96
N PRO A 120 -16.10 -19.75 -9.04
CA PRO A 120 -17.46 -19.77 -9.55
C PRO A 120 -17.39 -20.34 -10.97
N LEU A 121 -18.06 -21.47 -11.20
CA LEU A 121 -18.24 -21.99 -12.55
C LEU A 121 -19.02 -20.91 -13.31
N ILE A 122 -18.34 -20.21 -14.22
CA ILE A 122 -19.02 -19.43 -15.24
C ILE A 122 -19.80 -20.48 -16.02
N GLN A 123 -21.12 -20.49 -15.86
CA GLN A 123 -22.03 -21.32 -16.64
C GLN A 123 -22.04 -20.72 -18.05
N GLY A 124 -20.94 -20.93 -18.77
CA GLY A 124 -20.83 -20.59 -20.16
C GLY A 124 -21.87 -21.42 -20.87
N THR A 125 -22.84 -20.74 -21.46
CA THR A 125 -23.75 -21.29 -22.46
C THR A 125 -22.96 -21.63 -23.72
N THR A 126 -21.97 -22.52 -23.61
CA THR A 126 -21.42 -23.23 -24.76
C THR A 126 -22.47 -24.25 -25.16
N ARG A 127 -23.43 -23.79 -25.97
CA ARG A 127 -24.25 -24.64 -26.82
C ARG A 127 -23.28 -25.43 -27.69
N ARG A 128 -22.88 -26.61 -27.21
CA ARG A 128 -21.97 -27.53 -27.89
C ARG A 128 -22.68 -27.95 -29.16
N ARG A 129 -22.35 -27.29 -30.27
CA ARG A 129 -22.83 -27.63 -31.60
C ARG A 129 -22.36 -29.05 -31.89
N ARG A 130 -23.27 -30.02 -31.74
CA ARG A 130 -23.07 -31.44 -32.02
C ARG A 130 -22.71 -31.57 -33.50
N TRP A 131 -21.41 -31.73 -33.78
CA TRP A 131 -20.94 -32.16 -35.09
C TRP A 131 -21.22 -33.65 -35.24
N GLY A 132 -21.77 -33.99 -36.40
CA GLY A 132 -22.36 -35.28 -36.71
C GLY A 132 -21.39 -36.45 -36.58
N SER A 133 -21.96 -37.57 -36.17
CA SER A 133 -21.36 -38.89 -36.19
C SER A 133 -21.05 -39.29 -37.64
N MET A 134 -19.82 -39.75 -37.90
CA MET A 134 -19.51 -40.63 -39.02
C MET A 134 -18.80 -41.87 -38.46
N PRO A 135 -19.22 -43.10 -38.84
CA PRO A 135 -18.74 -44.32 -38.22
C PRO A 135 -17.56 -44.93 -38.99
N LEU A 136 -16.59 -45.44 -38.25
CA LEU A 136 -15.67 -46.53 -38.65
C LEU A 136 -15.41 -47.28 -37.33
N GLY A 137 -15.71 -48.56 -37.12
CA GLY A 137 -15.69 -49.69 -38.04
C GLY A 137 -14.59 -50.64 -37.54
N GLY A 138 -14.96 -51.76 -36.90
CA GLY A 138 -14.08 -52.91 -36.62
C GLY A 138 -13.56 -53.07 -35.18
N ALA A 139 -14.08 -54.07 -34.47
CA ALA A 139 -13.54 -54.67 -33.23
C ALA A 139 -12.53 -55.81 -33.58
N PRO A 140 -11.97 -56.66 -32.66
CA PRO A 140 -12.11 -56.76 -31.19
C PRO A 140 -10.81 -57.14 -30.41
N SER A 141 -10.95 -57.28 -29.07
CA SER A 141 -10.23 -58.25 -28.18
C SER A 141 -8.74 -58.00 -27.87
N GLY A 142 -8.22 -58.17 -26.65
CA GLY A 142 -8.73 -58.83 -25.45
C GLY A 142 -7.74 -58.70 -24.27
N GLY A 143 -7.97 -59.53 -23.25
CA GLY A 143 -7.42 -59.42 -21.87
C GLY A 143 -5.90 -59.40 -21.72
N GLY A 144 -5.32 -59.14 -20.56
CA GLY A 144 -5.83 -59.17 -19.20
C GLY A 144 -4.65 -59.17 -18.20
N SER A 145 -4.97 -59.51 -16.95
CA SER A 145 -4.09 -59.75 -15.79
C SER A 145 -3.58 -58.53 -15.03
N ARG A 146 -4.13 -58.29 -13.82
CA ARG A 146 -3.79 -58.88 -12.49
C ARG A 146 -2.64 -58.08 -11.87
N GLY A 147 -2.71 -57.57 -10.65
CA GLY A 147 -3.68 -57.65 -9.57
C GLY A 147 -2.98 -57.23 -8.28
N SER A 148 -3.76 -56.72 -7.32
CA SER A 148 -3.46 -56.70 -5.87
C SER A 148 -2.27 -55.84 -5.42
N ARG A 149 -2.23 -55.17 -4.26
CA ARG A 149 -3.01 -55.19 -3.02
C ARG A 149 -2.52 -54.00 -2.15
N ASP A 150 -3.39 -53.57 -1.22
CA ASP A 150 -3.12 -52.89 0.05
C ASP A 150 -2.63 -51.42 0.00
N LEU A 151 -3.46 -50.44 0.38
CA LEU A 151 -3.75 -49.96 1.76
C LEU A 151 -2.50 -49.41 2.48
N ASP A 152 -2.29 -48.10 2.43
CA ASP A 152 -1.91 -47.36 3.64
C ASP A 152 -2.29 -45.87 3.56
N ASP A 153 -2.76 -45.38 4.69
CA ASP A 153 -3.37 -44.09 4.98
C ASP A 153 -2.34 -43.25 5.74
N SER A 154 -1.89 -42.11 5.18
CA SER A 154 -1.56 -40.89 5.95
C SER A 154 -0.90 -39.79 5.09
N PRO A 155 -1.34 -38.52 5.22
CA PRO A 155 -0.69 -37.38 4.60
C PRO A 155 0.56 -36.96 5.38
N ARG A 156 1.75 -37.18 4.81
CA ARG A 156 2.98 -36.59 5.35
C ARG A 156 2.99 -35.08 5.14
N ASN A 157 3.01 -34.38 6.28
CA ASN A 157 3.36 -32.98 6.45
C ASN A 157 4.53 -32.54 5.55
N MET A 158 4.29 -31.58 4.65
CA MET A 158 5.35 -30.72 4.10
C MET A 158 5.15 -29.30 4.61
N ALA A 159 5.99 -28.92 5.57
CA ALA A 159 6.24 -27.53 5.93
C ALA A 159 6.76 -26.75 4.70
N PRO A 160 6.37 -25.48 4.50
CA PRO A 160 6.95 -24.66 3.44
C PRO A 160 8.34 -24.15 3.86
N ALA A 161 9.39 -24.69 3.23
CA ALA A 161 10.75 -24.15 3.33
C ALA A 161 10.92 -22.89 2.44
N PRO A 162 11.77 -21.91 2.84
CA PRO A 162 11.87 -20.61 2.19
C PRO A 162 12.93 -20.55 1.06
N ALA A 163 12.77 -19.53 0.21
CA ALA A 163 13.80 -18.87 -0.63
C ALA A 163 14.53 -19.68 -1.74
N LYS A 164 14.04 -19.55 -2.99
CA LYS A 164 14.85 -19.67 -4.22
C LYS A 164 14.45 -18.63 -5.28
N LYS A 165 14.61 -17.34 -4.97
CA LYS A 165 14.44 -16.25 -5.96
C LYS A 165 15.60 -15.24 -6.03
N ALA A 166 16.64 -15.40 -5.22
CA ALA A 166 17.77 -14.47 -5.21
C ALA A 166 18.93 -14.87 -6.15
N GLU A 167 19.06 -16.14 -6.53
CA GLU A 167 20.20 -16.61 -7.33
C GLU A 167 20.04 -16.45 -8.85
N ALA A 168 18.84 -16.12 -9.34
CA ALA A 168 18.62 -15.96 -10.78
C ALA A 168 19.05 -14.58 -11.33
N PHE A 169 19.52 -13.65 -10.49
CA PHE A 169 19.81 -12.27 -10.89
C PHE A 169 21.31 -11.98 -11.14
N SER A 170 22.23 -12.76 -10.57
CA SER A 170 23.68 -12.47 -10.65
C SER A 170 24.41 -13.18 -11.80
N GLY A 171 23.87 -14.27 -12.35
CA GLY A 171 24.60 -15.13 -13.30
C GLY A 171 24.56 -14.76 -14.78
N ARG A 172 23.99 -13.62 -15.20
CA ARG A 172 23.69 -13.34 -16.63
C ARG A 172 24.45 -12.16 -17.24
N TRP A 173 25.53 -11.70 -16.61
CA TRP A 173 26.28 -10.50 -17.02
C TRP A 173 27.64 -10.79 -17.66
N THR A 174 27.84 -11.97 -18.25
CA THR A 174 29.07 -12.26 -19.02
C THR A 174 28.71 -12.84 -20.39
N SER A 175 28.61 -11.95 -21.39
CA SER A 175 29.09 -12.15 -22.77
C SER A 175 28.40 -11.18 -23.71
N ALA A 176 29.23 -10.35 -24.35
CA ALA A 176 28.90 -9.24 -25.21
C ALA A 176 28.17 -9.67 -26.50
N GLY A 177 27.19 -8.87 -26.89
CA GLY A 177 26.56 -8.96 -28.22
C GLY A 177 25.50 -7.88 -28.36
N GLY A 178 25.74 -6.90 -29.25
CA GLY A 178 24.88 -5.73 -29.44
C GLY A 178 23.39 -6.06 -29.68
N LYS A 179 23.10 -7.19 -30.33
CA LYS A 179 21.72 -7.68 -30.52
C LYS A 179 21.04 -8.10 -29.21
N LYS A 180 21.78 -8.62 -28.22
CA LYS A 180 21.25 -8.95 -26.88
C LYS A 180 21.06 -7.68 -26.04
N GLY A 181 21.96 -6.70 -26.13
CA GLY A 181 21.85 -5.39 -25.47
C GLY A 181 20.66 -4.55 -25.94
N VAL A 182 20.35 -4.58 -27.24
CA VAL A 182 19.15 -3.93 -27.79
C VAL A 182 17.88 -4.66 -27.36
N ARG A 183 17.89 -6.00 -27.28
CA ARG A 183 16.75 -6.78 -26.76
C ARG A 183 16.52 -6.55 -25.28
N THR A 184 17.56 -6.51 -24.45
CA THR A 184 17.44 -6.20 -23.02
C THR A 184 16.98 -4.76 -22.82
N SER A 185 17.47 -3.79 -23.60
CA SER A 185 16.97 -2.42 -23.55
C SER A 185 15.52 -2.30 -23.99
N ARG A 186 15.08 -2.99 -25.05
CA ARG A 186 13.66 -3.02 -25.46
C ARG A 186 12.78 -3.71 -24.42
N LEU A 187 13.27 -4.78 -23.78
CA LEU A 187 12.56 -5.47 -22.71
C LEU A 187 12.45 -4.58 -21.46
N LEU A 188 13.54 -3.93 -21.05
CA LEU A 188 13.56 -2.98 -19.93
C LEU A 188 12.71 -1.75 -20.21
N LYS A 189 12.71 -1.25 -21.46
CA LYS A 189 11.84 -0.16 -21.90
C LYS A 189 10.38 -0.58 -21.87
N LYS A 190 10.02 -1.78 -22.37
CA LYS A 190 8.66 -2.34 -22.25
C LYS A 190 8.24 -2.58 -20.80
N MET A 191 9.14 -3.04 -19.92
CA MET A 191 8.86 -3.22 -18.49
C MET A 191 8.70 -1.87 -17.78
N LYS A 192 9.51 -0.87 -18.13
CA LYS A 192 9.39 0.50 -17.64
C LYS A 192 8.10 1.13 -18.14
N GLU A 193 7.76 0.99 -19.42
CA GLU A 193 6.52 1.50 -20.03
C GLU A 193 5.28 0.78 -19.50
N GLN A 194 5.31 -0.54 -19.29
CA GLN A 194 4.24 -1.26 -18.58
C GLN A 194 4.10 -0.78 -17.13
N SER A 195 5.22 -0.55 -16.41
CA SER A 195 5.17 0.01 -15.05
C SER A 195 4.70 1.47 -15.00
N VAL A 196 4.89 2.23 -16.09
CA VAL A 196 4.54 3.65 -16.20
C VAL A 196 3.08 3.84 -16.65
N VAL A 197 2.52 2.93 -17.47
CA VAL A 197 1.12 3.02 -17.93
C VAL A 197 0.12 2.34 -16.96
N GLU A 198 0.55 1.41 -16.09
CA GLU A 198 -0.29 0.86 -15.00
C GLU A 198 -0.34 1.70 -13.71
N SER A 199 0.28 2.88 -13.69
CA SER A 199 0.46 3.67 -12.46
C SER A 199 -0.79 4.42 -11.97
N ASN A 200 -1.88 4.49 -12.73
CA ASN A 200 -3.12 5.19 -12.31
C ASN A 200 -4.32 4.30 -11.93
N HIS A 201 -4.39 3.05 -12.40
CA HIS A 201 -5.47 2.12 -12.01
C HIS A 201 -5.07 1.12 -10.89
N GLY A 202 -3.77 1.00 -10.60
CA GLY A 202 -3.25 0.02 -9.63
C GLY A 202 -3.02 0.51 -8.20
N ARG A 203 -3.05 1.83 -7.94
CA ARG A 203 -2.85 2.35 -6.57
C ARG A 203 -4.13 2.22 -5.76
N LYS A 204 -4.44 1.00 -5.32
CA LYS A 204 -5.50 0.70 -4.33
C LYS A 204 -5.17 1.21 -2.92
N ALA A 205 -4.20 2.10 -2.76
CA ALA A 205 -3.93 2.82 -1.53
C ALA A 205 -3.57 4.28 -1.81
N ARG A 206 -4.11 5.22 -1.03
CA ARG A 206 -3.87 6.66 -1.14
C ARG A 206 -3.66 7.26 0.25
N PHE A 207 -2.64 8.09 0.41
CA PHE A 207 -2.39 8.80 1.65
C PHE A 207 -2.81 10.26 1.49
N ILE A 208 -3.79 10.71 2.26
CA ILE A 208 -4.38 12.05 2.16
C ILE A 208 -4.45 12.62 3.57
N GLU A 209 -3.87 13.80 3.81
CA GLU A 209 -4.01 14.53 5.09
C GLU A 209 -3.74 13.70 6.36
N GLY A 210 -2.79 12.77 6.32
CA GLY A 210 -2.47 11.89 7.47
C GLY A 210 -3.25 10.56 7.51
N HIS A 211 -4.18 10.35 6.58
CA HIS A 211 -5.04 9.17 6.50
C HIS A 211 -4.55 8.26 5.38
N LEU A 212 -4.37 6.97 5.68
CA LEU A 212 -4.12 5.95 4.66
C LEU A 212 -5.45 5.31 4.26
N PHE A 213 -5.94 5.63 3.07
CA PHE A 213 -7.09 4.98 2.46
C PHE A 213 -6.64 3.78 1.65
N VAL A 214 -7.41 2.70 1.73
CA VAL A 214 -7.21 1.48 0.95
C VAL A 214 -8.51 1.16 0.23
N TRP A 215 -8.44 0.89 -1.07
CA TRP A 215 -9.58 0.44 -1.86
C TRP A 215 -9.88 -1.02 -1.54
N LYS A 216 -11.06 -1.28 -0.98
CA LYS A 216 -11.52 -2.61 -0.58
C LYS A 216 -12.98 -2.79 -0.97
N SER A 217 -13.28 -3.85 -1.72
CA SER A 217 -14.66 -4.21 -2.10
C SER A 217 -15.46 -3.04 -2.71
N GLY A 218 -14.83 -2.27 -3.60
CA GLY A 218 -15.48 -1.12 -4.25
C GLY A 218 -15.59 0.14 -3.37
N VAL A 219 -14.93 0.19 -2.21
CA VAL A 219 -15.03 1.30 -1.25
C VAL A 219 -13.65 1.76 -0.80
N TRP A 220 -13.39 3.08 -0.87
CA TRP A 220 -12.22 3.67 -0.24
C TRP A 220 -12.38 3.66 1.27
N THR A 221 -11.55 2.91 1.98
CA THR A 221 -11.66 2.73 3.43
C THR A 221 -10.43 3.27 4.14
N ASP A 222 -10.61 4.22 5.07
CA ASP A 222 -9.56 4.65 5.99
C ASP A 222 -9.06 3.43 6.80
N LYS A 223 -7.75 3.17 6.76
CA LYS A 223 -7.13 2.02 7.42
C LYS A 223 -7.40 1.96 8.93
N ARG A 224 -7.72 3.08 9.57
CA ARG A 224 -8.05 3.16 11.01
C ARG A 224 -9.49 2.75 11.32
N TYR A 225 -10.34 2.62 10.30
CA TYR A 225 -11.74 2.23 10.48
C TYR A 225 -11.84 0.83 11.11
N LYS A 226 -12.71 0.72 12.11
CA LYS A 226 -13.12 -0.54 12.73
C LYS A 226 -14.64 -0.66 12.62
N SER A 227 -15.15 -1.87 12.42
CA SER A 227 -16.59 -2.13 12.29
C SER A 227 -17.39 -1.72 13.53
N SER A 228 -16.76 -1.70 14.71
CA SER A 228 -17.36 -1.28 15.99
C SER A 228 -17.55 0.24 16.13
N MET A 229 -17.06 1.05 15.18
CA MET A 229 -17.20 2.50 15.25
C MET A 229 -18.63 2.97 14.96
N LYS A 230 -19.06 4.04 15.62
CA LYS A 230 -20.34 4.70 15.31
C LYS A 230 -20.26 5.30 13.91
N THR A 231 -21.21 4.95 13.03
CA THR A 231 -21.21 5.39 11.63
C THR A 231 -22.32 6.37 11.31
N LEU A 232 -21.99 7.40 10.53
CA LEU A 232 -22.97 8.29 9.89
C LEU A 232 -23.01 7.97 8.39
N LYS A 233 -24.12 7.37 7.93
CA LYS A 233 -24.30 6.96 6.53
C LYS A 233 -24.98 8.07 5.73
N ILE A 234 -24.30 8.62 4.73
CA ILE A 234 -24.77 9.73 3.90
C ILE A 234 -24.74 9.32 2.42
N LYS A 235 -25.81 9.63 1.69
CA LYS A 235 -25.89 9.37 0.25
C LYS A 235 -24.99 10.35 -0.51
N TYR A 236 -24.19 9.83 -1.44
CA TYR A 236 -23.31 10.62 -2.31
C TYR A 236 -24.12 11.65 -3.12
N LEU A 237 -23.60 12.88 -3.23
CA LEU A 237 -24.24 14.02 -3.89
C LEU A 237 -25.65 14.37 -3.38
N SER A 238 -26.03 13.95 -2.18
CA SER A 238 -27.28 14.36 -1.54
C SER A 238 -27.17 15.74 -0.87
N LYS A 239 -28.30 16.34 -0.50
CA LYS A 239 -28.32 17.57 0.33
C LYS A 239 -27.49 17.41 1.62
N SER A 240 -27.55 16.24 2.27
CA SER A 240 -26.74 15.94 3.46
C SER A 240 -25.24 15.81 3.18
N TYR A 241 -24.85 15.38 1.97
CA TYR A 241 -23.45 15.36 1.54
C TYR A 241 -22.88 16.78 1.40
N PHE A 242 -23.63 17.68 0.78
CA PHE A 242 -23.21 19.09 0.68
C PHE A 242 -23.27 19.80 2.03
N ALA A 243 -24.27 19.48 2.88
CA ALA A 243 -24.31 19.97 4.26
C ALA A 243 -23.06 19.54 5.04
N LEU A 244 -22.59 18.29 4.89
CA LEU A 244 -21.35 17.82 5.49
C LEU A 244 -20.13 18.64 5.06
N LEU A 245 -19.99 18.91 3.76
CA LEU A 245 -18.90 19.72 3.21
C LEU A 245 -18.97 21.18 3.68
N SER A 246 -20.17 21.72 3.90
CA SER A 246 -20.35 23.07 4.44
C SER A 246 -19.95 23.18 5.92
N VAL A 247 -20.16 22.11 6.71
CA VAL A 247 -19.81 22.08 8.13
C VAL A 247 -18.31 21.89 8.33
N ARG A 248 -17.66 21.07 7.49
CA ARG A 248 -16.21 20.79 7.61
C ARG A 248 -15.56 20.68 6.24
N SER A 249 -15.08 21.82 5.73
CA SER A 249 -14.44 21.94 4.41
C SER A 249 -13.21 21.06 4.24
N SER A 250 -12.46 20.78 5.32
CA SER A 250 -11.31 19.85 5.31
C SER A 250 -11.67 18.44 4.84
N LEU A 251 -12.94 18.05 4.84
CA LEU A 251 -13.38 16.74 4.35
C LEU A 251 -13.34 16.60 2.83
N ARG A 252 -13.29 17.71 2.08
CA ARG A 252 -13.34 17.74 0.61
C ARG A 252 -12.28 16.83 -0.04
N LYS A 253 -11.03 16.88 0.45
CA LYS A 253 -9.92 16.09 -0.08
C LYS A 253 -10.15 14.57 0.07
N PHE A 254 -10.83 14.16 1.14
CA PHE A 254 -11.18 12.75 1.36
C PHE A 254 -12.34 12.30 0.49
N LEU A 255 -13.38 13.14 0.36
CA LEU A 255 -14.58 12.79 -0.42
C LEU A 255 -14.32 12.85 -1.93
N ALA A 256 -13.28 13.55 -2.38
CA ALA A 256 -12.79 13.52 -3.75
C ALA A 256 -12.23 12.15 -4.18
N LEU A 257 -12.05 11.20 -3.26
CA LEU A 257 -11.63 9.83 -3.58
C LEU A 257 -12.66 9.07 -4.44
N GLY A 258 -13.95 9.41 -4.34
CA GLY A 258 -15.01 8.84 -5.15
C GLY A 258 -16.37 8.80 -4.46
N SER A 259 -17.32 8.08 -5.06
CA SER A 259 -18.70 7.98 -4.58
C SER A 259 -18.90 7.04 -3.38
N ARG A 260 -17.89 6.23 -3.03
CA ARG A 260 -17.94 5.25 -1.94
C ARG A 260 -16.70 5.39 -1.05
N VAL A 261 -16.88 6.00 0.12
CA VAL A 261 -15.79 6.34 1.04
C VAL A 261 -16.19 6.06 2.49
N ILE A 262 -15.33 5.39 3.26
CA ILE A 262 -15.42 5.26 4.71
C ILE A 262 -14.26 6.05 5.33
N LEU A 263 -14.60 7.08 6.10
CA LEU A 263 -13.64 8.02 6.68
C LEU A 263 -13.79 8.08 8.20
N VAL A 264 -12.69 7.89 8.93
CA VAL A 264 -12.66 8.09 10.38
C VAL A 264 -12.53 9.58 10.69
N VAL A 265 -13.47 10.14 11.47
CA VAL A 265 -13.54 11.58 11.76
C VAL A 265 -13.23 11.94 13.21
N GLY A 266 -13.21 10.96 14.12
CA GLY A 266 -12.93 11.16 15.55
C GLY A 266 -12.69 9.85 16.30
N LYS A 267 -12.56 9.94 17.63
CA LYS A 267 -12.45 8.76 18.50
C LYS A 267 -13.74 7.93 18.37
N ASN A 268 -13.63 6.76 17.76
CA ASN A 268 -14.74 5.81 17.52
C ASN A 268 -15.89 6.31 16.62
N LYS A 269 -15.65 7.30 15.75
CA LYS A 269 -16.64 7.84 14.81
C LYS A 269 -16.16 7.77 13.36
N ALA A 270 -17.01 7.30 12.47
CA ALA A 270 -16.74 7.25 11.03
C ALA A 270 -17.92 7.75 10.19
N ILE A 271 -17.62 8.31 9.03
CA ILE A 271 -18.60 8.69 8.00
C ILE A 271 -18.53 7.66 6.89
N VAL A 272 -19.70 7.22 6.41
CA VAL A 272 -19.85 6.28 5.31
C VAL A 272 -20.60 6.99 4.20
N ILE A 273 -19.92 7.26 3.09
CA ILE A 273 -20.51 7.79 1.86
C ILE A 273 -20.77 6.63 0.90
N GLY A 274 -21.96 6.57 0.32
CA GLY A 274 -22.32 5.54 -0.66
C GLY A 274 -23.53 5.91 -1.50
N THR A 275 -24.03 4.96 -2.30
CA THR A 275 -25.20 5.15 -3.18
C THR A 275 -26.52 5.27 -2.40
N SER A 276 -26.56 4.77 -1.17
CA SER A 276 -27.66 4.90 -0.22
C SER A 276 -27.18 5.53 1.10
N GLY A 277 -28.07 6.22 1.81
CA GLY A 277 -27.75 6.87 3.06
C GLY A 277 -28.95 7.60 3.65
N LYS A 278 -28.84 8.01 4.92
CA LYS A 278 -29.91 8.71 5.63
C LYS A 278 -29.93 10.17 5.19
N LYS A 279 -31.13 10.77 5.12
CA LYS A 279 -31.26 12.23 5.12
C LYS A 279 -30.96 12.70 6.55
N VAL A 280 -29.90 13.49 6.70
CA VAL A 280 -29.42 13.99 7.99
C VAL A 280 -29.40 15.51 7.95
N SER A 281 -29.93 16.16 8.98
CA SER A 281 -29.91 17.61 9.13
C SER A 281 -28.50 18.14 9.41
N LYS A 282 -28.27 19.43 9.11
CA LYS A 282 -26.98 20.09 9.37
C LYS A 282 -26.60 20.06 10.86
N SER A 283 -27.57 20.23 11.76
CA SER A 283 -27.37 20.17 13.21
C SER A 283 -26.92 18.79 13.71
N ALA A 284 -27.53 17.72 13.18
CA ALA A 284 -27.13 16.36 13.51
C ALA A 284 -25.72 16.03 13.00
N ILE A 285 -25.33 16.55 11.82
CA ILE A 285 -23.96 16.43 11.29
C ILE A 285 -22.97 17.16 12.20
N GLN A 286 -23.27 18.38 12.63
CA GLN A 286 -22.42 19.15 13.54
C GLN A 286 -22.23 18.42 14.87
N SER A 287 -23.30 17.92 15.47
CA SER A 287 -23.24 17.13 16.72
C SER A 287 -22.41 15.85 16.55
N PHE A 288 -22.52 15.17 15.41
CA PHE A 288 -21.72 13.99 15.13
C PHE A 288 -20.22 14.30 15.02
N LEU A 289 -19.87 15.45 14.43
CA LEU A 289 -18.49 15.85 14.15
C LEU A 289 -17.75 16.49 15.33
N LYS A 290 -18.46 16.97 16.36
CA LYS A 290 -17.88 17.36 17.65
C LYS A 290 -17.23 16.15 18.33
#